data_AF-B0NHU0-F1
#
_entry.id   AF-B0NHU0-F1
#
_cell.length_a   1.000
_cell.length_b   1.000
_cell.length_c   1.000
_cell.angle_alpha   90.00
_cell.angle_beta   90.00
_cell.angle_gamma   90.00
#
_symmetry.space_group_name_H-M   'P 1'
#
loop_
_entity.id
_entity.type
_entity.pdbx_description
1 polymer ?
#
loop_
_entity_poly.entity_id
_entity_poly.type
_entity_poly.pdbx_seq_one_letter_code
_entity_poly.pdbx_strand_id
1 'polypeptide(L)' 'MGKNDIAVKQWLSAKDRFADLFNMLIFGGSTVVHPQDLEDMEGEADIFVPDKAGGENGMRLSFFC' A
#
# COMPACT_ATOMS: atom_id res chain seq x y z
N MET A 1 -4.32 15.18 10.79
CA MET A 1 -3.46 14.97 9.60
C MET A 1 -2.40 16.05 9.55
N GLY A 2 -1.14 15.65 9.68
CA GLY A 2 0.01 16.55 9.60
C GLY A 2 0.53 16.68 8.16
N LYS A 3 1.46 17.60 7.92
CA LYS A 3 2.07 17.83 6.59
C LYS A 3 2.68 16.57 5.97
N ASN A 4 3.13 15.61 6.80
CA ASN A 4 3.70 14.35 6.34
C ASN A 4 2.66 13.42 5.69
N ASP A 5 1.42 13.39 6.19
CA ASP A 5 0.35 12.57 5.62
C ASP A 5 0.05 12.99 4.17
N ILE A 6 0.11 14.29 3.88
CA ILE A 6 -0.17 14.85 2.56
C ILE A 6 0.92 14.46 1.55
N ALA A 7 2.18 14.49 1.96
CA ALA A 7 3.30 14.14 1.10
C ALA A 7 3.29 12.65 0.73
N VAL A 8 2.97 11.78 1.70
CA VAL A 8 2.85 10.33 1.47
C VAL A 8 1.69 10.04 0.51
N LYS A 9 0.54 10.70 0.68
CA LYS A 9 -0.60 10.59 -0.25
C LYS A 9 -0.24 10.98 -1.68
N GLN A 10 0.40 12.14 -1.87
CA GLN A 10 0.85 12.56 -3.20
C GLN A 10 1.88 11.60 -3.80
N TRP A 11 2.69 10.92 -2.98
CA TRP A 11 3.62 9.92 -3.47
C TRP A 11 2.91 8.63 -3.90
N LEU A 12 1.91 8.19 -3.13
CA LEU A 12 1.11 6.98 -3.39
C LEU A 12 0.04 7.14 -4.47
N SER A 13 -0.37 8.38 -4.80
CA SER A 13 -1.31 8.63 -5.90
C SER A 13 -0.74 8.23 -7.27
N ALA A 14 0.58 8.05 -7.38
CA ALA A 14 1.19 7.49 -8.57
C ALA A 14 1.03 5.97 -8.57
N LYS A 15 0.16 5.45 -9.45
CA LYS A 15 -0.17 4.03 -9.59
C LYS A 15 1.06 3.12 -9.71
N ASP A 16 2.09 3.56 -10.44
CA ASP A 16 3.36 2.82 -10.57
C ASP A 16 4.07 2.65 -9.22
N ARG A 17 4.16 3.73 -8.43
CA ARG A 17 4.83 3.71 -7.13
C ARG A 17 4.07 2.87 -6.11
N PHE A 18 2.74 2.95 -6.15
CA PHE A 18 1.88 2.10 -5.34
C PHE A 18 2.12 0.62 -5.69
N ALA A 19 2.04 0.26 -6.97
CA ALA A 19 2.26 -1.12 -7.43
C ALA A 19 3.64 -1.64 -7.01
N ASP A 20 4.70 -0.86 -7.22
CA ASP A 20 6.07 -1.24 -6.86
C ASP A 20 6.24 -1.46 -5.36
N LEU A 21 5.71 -0.55 -4.53
CA LEU A 21 5.77 -0.64 -3.08
C LEU A 21 5.09 -1.92 -2.58
N PHE A 22 3.89 -2.22 -3.10
CA PHE A 22 3.14 -3.41 -2.69
C PHE A 22 3.75 -4.71 -3.21
N ASN A 23 4.22 -4.72 -4.46
CA ASN A 23 4.93 -5.85 -5.02
C ASN A 23 6.18 -6.19 -4.19
N MET A 24 6.93 -5.18 -3.73
CA MET A 24 8.05 -5.39 -2.83
C MET A 24 7.63 -5.89 -1.44
N LEU A 25 6.71 -5.18 -0.78
CA LEU A 25 6.36 -5.43 0.62
C LEU A 25 5.57 -6.73 0.83
N ILE A 26 4.60 -7.01 -0.06
CA ILE A 26 3.64 -8.11 0.10
C ILE A 26 4.06 -9.32 -0.73
N PHE A 27 4.46 -9.08 -1.98
CA PHE A 27 4.75 -10.14 -2.96
C PHE A 27 6.24 -10.45 -3.08
N GLY A 28 7.07 -9.94 -2.16
CA GLY A 28 8.50 -10.25 -2.08
C GLY A 28 9.28 -9.82 -3.32
N GLY A 29 8.85 -8.76 -4.01
CA GLY A 29 9.45 -8.26 -5.25
C GLY A 29 8.89 -8.89 -6.52
N SER A 30 7.91 -9.78 -6.43
CA SER A 30 7.22 -10.33 -7.60
C SER A 30 6.21 -9.30 -8.13
N THR A 31 6.22 -9.07 -9.45
CA THR A 31 5.22 -8.19 -10.09
C THR A 31 3.88 -8.91 -10.17
N VAL A 32 2.99 -8.62 -9.23
CA VAL A 32 1.63 -9.18 -9.15
C VAL A 32 0.57 -8.10 -9.30
N VAL A 33 0.79 -6.94 -8.66
CA VAL A 33 -0.05 -5.74 -8.82
C VAL A 33 0.43 -4.97 -10.04
N HIS A 34 -0.45 -4.73 -11.01
CA HIS A 34 -0.14 -3.92 -12.19
C HIS A 34 -0.80 -2.54 -12.10
N PRO A 35 -0.08 -1.46 -12.47
CA PRO A 35 -0.61 -0.09 -12.39
C PRO A 35 -1.90 0.15 -13.18
N GLN A 36 -2.06 -0.54 -14.30
CA GLN A 36 -3.23 -0.45 -15.17
C GLN A 36 -4.50 -1.05 -14.56
N ASP A 37 -4.35 -1.96 -13.60
CA ASP A 37 -5.46 -2.63 -12.91
C ASP A 37 -5.85 -1.89 -11.62
N LEU A 38 -5.16 -0.77 -11.29
CA LEU A 38 -5.44 0.05 -10.13
C LEU A 38 -6.49 1.13 -10.46
N GLU A 39 -7.51 1.21 -9.63
CA GLU A 39 -8.52 2.27 -9.64
C GLU A 39 -8.34 3.18 -8.44
N ASP A 40 -8.61 4.48 -8.63
CA ASP A 40 -8.60 5.43 -7.54
C ASP A 40 -9.84 5.16 -6.69
N MET A 41 -9.63 4.89 -5.39
CA MET A 41 -10.73 4.70 -4.45
C MET A 41 -10.84 5.93 -3.56
N GLU A 42 -12.05 6.47 -3.42
CA GLU A 42 -12.30 7.50 -2.41
C GLU A 42 -12.56 6.82 -1.06
N GLY A 43 -11.63 6.94 -0.11
CA GLY A 43 -11.86 6.44 1.26
C GLY A 43 -10.62 5.94 1.98
N GLU A 44 -10.84 5.38 3.17
CA GLU A 44 -9.80 4.73 3.97
C GLU A 44 -9.87 3.20 3.77
N ALA A 45 -8.74 2.62 3.37
CA ALA A 45 -8.54 1.19 3.26
C ALA A 45 -7.50 0.75 4.30
N ASP A 46 -7.93 -0.12 5.22
CA ASP A 46 -7.05 -0.80 6.17
C ASP A 46 -6.61 -2.14 5.60
N ILE A 47 -5.31 -2.27 5.31
CA ILE A 47 -4.71 -3.54 4.90
C ILE A 47 -3.92 -4.10 6.07
N PHE A 48 -4.30 -5.29 6.54
CA PHE A 48 -3.52 -6.04 7.53
C PHE A 48 -2.61 -7.03 6.82
N VAL A 49 -1.30 -6.82 6.98
CA VAL A 49 -0.26 -7.68 6.42
C VAL A 49 0.30 -8.54 7.55
N PRO A 50 -0.10 -9.83 7.66
CA PRO A 50 0.46 -10.72 8.67
C PRO A 50 1.94 -11.00 8.39
N ASP A 51 2.75 -11.14 9.44
CA ASP A 51 4.14 -11.59 9.29
C ASP A 51 4.17 -13.04 8.77
N LYS A 52 5.27 -13.42 8.10
CA LYS A 52 5.49 -14.76 7.51
C LYS A 52 5.32 -15.91 8.50
N ALA A 53 5.40 -15.64 9.80
CA ALA A 53 5.19 -16.61 10.88
C ALA A 53 3.72 -16.78 11.31
N GLY A 54 2.77 -16.05 10.71
CA GLY A 54 1.36 -16.07 11.10
C GLY A 54 1.09 -15.48 12.49
N GLY A 55 2.06 -14.77 13.05
CA GLY A 55 1.96 -14.12 14.36
C GLY A 55 1.17 -12.82 14.30
N GLU A 56 0.65 -12.40 15.47
CA GLU A 56 -0.12 -11.17 15.69
C GLU A 56 0.67 -9.87 15.41
N ASN A 57 1.97 -9.95 15.17
CA ASN A 57 2.86 -8.84 14.81
C ASN A 57 2.81 -8.54 13.30
N GLY A 58 1.61 -8.26 12.77
CA GLY A 58 1.42 -7.82 11.40
C GLY A 58 1.56 -6.30 11.23
N MET A 59 1.93 -5.86 10.03
CA MET A 59 1.87 -4.44 9.68
C MET A 59 0.44 -4.08 9.28
N ARG A 60 -0.20 -3.18 10.03
CA ARG A 60 -1.42 -2.52 9.57
C ARG A 60 -1.03 -1.30 8.75
N LEU A 61 -1.43 -1.29 7.49
CA LEU A 61 -1.24 -0.18 6.59
C LEU A 61 -2.61 0.46 6.33
N SER A 62 -2.83 1.62 6.95
CA SER A 62 -4.03 2.43 6.73
C SER A 62 -3.75 3.40 5.60
N PHE A 63 -4.40 3.20 4.45
CA PHE A 63 -4.29 4.04 3.28
C PHE A 63 -5.55 4.89 3.16
N PHE A 64 -5.41 6.21 3.14
CA PHE A 64 -6.45 7.09 2.63
C PHE A 64 -6.14 7.38 1.17
N CYS A 65 -6.87 6.74 0.26
CA CYS A 65 -6.80 7.00 -1.17
C CYS A 65 -7.73 8.16 -1.56
#